data_AF-A0A832B6T8-F1
#
_entry.id   AF-A0A832B6T8-F1
#
_cell.length_a   1.000
_cell.length_b   1.000
_cell.length_c   1.000
_cell.angle_alpha   90.00
_cell.angle_beta   90.00
_cell.angle_gamma   90.00
#
_symmetry.space_group_name_H-M   'P 1'
#
loop_
_entity.id
_entity.type
_entity.pdbx_description
1 polymer ?
#
loop_
_entity_poly.entity_id
_entity_poly.type
_entity_poly.pdbx_seq_one_letter_code
_entity_poly.pdbx_strand_id
1 'polypeptide(L)'
;ASFHDRATEAFHALAPDVAVSAGRRGVRSFTLAVWARRRPDRDLARYAALQVPARIGPKAIVTRRYVDVAHELGLAVHVWTVDEPTEMERLVALGVDGIISDRPSVLAEVLDRLGFAWRDAPGTGRAPR
;
A
#
# COMPACT_ATOMS: atom_id res chain seq x y z
N ALA A 1 -2.02 9.99 6.27
CA ALA A 1 -0.72 9.30 6.07
C ALA A 1 0.42 10.30 6.23
N SER A 2 1.59 9.88 6.71
CA SER A 2 2.78 10.75 6.86
C SER A 2 4.08 9.92 6.87
N PHE A 3 5.17 10.48 6.33
CA PHE A 3 6.52 9.91 6.45
C PHE A 3 7.17 10.17 7.82
N HIS A 4 6.60 11.06 8.63
CA HIS A 4 7.13 11.45 9.92
C HIS A 4 6.49 10.61 11.02
N ASP A 5 7.27 9.70 11.63
CA ASP A 5 6.76 8.80 12.67
C ASP A 5 6.07 9.55 13.81
N ARG A 6 6.68 10.65 14.29
CA ARG A 6 6.08 11.51 15.33
C ARG A 6 4.73 12.09 14.95
N ALA A 7 4.54 12.46 13.68
CA ALA A 7 3.26 13.02 13.23
C ALA A 7 2.18 11.93 13.19
N THR A 8 2.53 10.73 12.71
CA THR A 8 1.64 9.58 12.74
C THR A 8 1.27 9.18 14.17
N GLU A 9 2.25 9.09 15.06
CA GLU A 9 2.06 8.71 16.47
C GLU A 9 1.22 9.76 17.22
N ALA A 10 1.54 11.05 17.06
CA ALA A 10 0.77 12.12 17.69
C ALA A 10 -0.68 12.18 17.19
N PHE A 11 -0.89 12.01 15.89
CA PHE A 11 -2.25 11.99 15.33
C PHE A 11 -3.05 10.78 15.84
N HIS A 12 -2.45 9.58 15.83
CA HIS A 12 -3.12 8.38 16.31
C HIS A 12 -3.44 8.45 17.81
N ALA A 13 -2.59 9.10 18.61
CA ALA A 13 -2.87 9.33 20.03
C ALA A 13 -4.09 10.25 20.25
N LEU A 14 -4.35 11.20 19.34
CA LEU A 14 -5.50 12.10 19.40
C LEU A 14 -6.77 11.51 18.78
N ALA A 15 -6.62 10.62 17.81
CA ALA A 15 -7.72 10.02 17.05
C ALA A 15 -7.44 8.52 16.81
N PRO A 16 -7.56 7.66 17.84
CA PRO A 16 -7.19 6.25 17.75
C PRO A 16 -8.05 5.45 16.77
N ASP A 17 -9.30 5.86 16.56
CA ASP A 17 -10.24 5.20 15.65
C ASP A 17 -9.99 5.54 14.18
N VAL A 18 -9.13 6.53 13.89
CA VAL A 18 -8.79 6.92 12.52
C VAL A 18 -7.59 6.12 12.03
N ALA A 19 -7.80 5.39 10.93
CA ALA A 19 -6.77 4.61 10.28
C ALA A 19 -5.56 5.47 9.86
N VAL A 20 -4.37 5.02 10.22
CA VAL A 20 -3.09 5.67 9.87
C VAL A 20 -2.13 4.71 9.22
N SER A 21 -1.27 5.23 8.33
CA SER A 21 -0.16 4.46 7.74
C SER A 21 1.08 4.50 8.63
N ALA A 22 1.93 3.49 8.53
CA ALA A 22 3.24 3.51 9.20
C ALA A 22 4.11 4.68 8.70
N GLY A 23 4.89 5.27 9.62
CA GLY A 23 5.96 6.21 9.29
C GLY A 23 7.22 5.52 8.74
N ARG A 24 8.27 6.31 8.44
CA ARG A 24 9.52 5.80 7.83
C ARG A 24 10.19 4.70 8.66
N ARG A 25 10.15 4.76 9.99
CA ARG A 25 10.77 3.73 10.83
C ARG A 25 10.04 2.41 10.71
N GLY A 26 8.70 2.43 10.75
CA GLY A 26 7.87 1.24 10.59
C GLY A 26 8.01 0.61 9.21
N VAL A 27 7.98 1.42 8.15
CA VAL A 27 8.23 0.96 6.77
C VAL A 27 9.63 0.33 6.64
N ARG A 28 10.67 0.99 7.18
CA ARG A 28 12.05 0.50 7.11
C ARG A 28 12.24 -0.79 7.90
N SER A 29 11.71 -0.88 9.12
CA SER A 29 11.82 -2.08 9.96
C SER A 29 11.14 -3.28 9.29
N PHE A 30 9.93 -3.09 8.76
CA PHE A 30 9.21 -4.11 8.01
C PHE A 30 10.01 -4.58 6.79
N THR A 31 10.47 -3.63 5.96
CA THR A 31 11.21 -3.94 4.73
C THR A 31 12.48 -4.73 5.01
N LEU A 32 13.25 -4.33 6.02
CA LEU A 32 14.47 -5.05 6.43
C LEU A 32 14.17 -6.46 6.95
N ALA A 33 13.09 -6.63 7.73
CA ALA A 33 12.68 -7.95 8.22
C ALA A 33 12.30 -8.88 7.06
N VAL A 34 11.50 -8.42 6.11
CA VAL A 34 11.10 -9.20 4.92
C VAL A 34 12.32 -9.61 4.10
N TRP A 35 13.24 -8.68 3.83
CA TRP A 35 14.47 -8.94 3.09
C TRP A 35 15.39 -9.93 3.80
N ALA A 36 15.50 -9.84 5.13
CA ALA A 36 16.26 -10.78 5.95
C ALA A 36 15.56 -12.13 6.16
N ARG A 37 14.38 -12.34 5.54
CA ARG A 37 13.50 -13.50 5.76
C ARG A 37 13.13 -13.72 7.24
N ARG A 38 13.07 -12.64 8.03
CA ARG A 38 12.66 -12.64 9.43
C ARG A 38 11.19 -12.27 9.55
N ARG A 39 10.60 -12.55 10.72
CA ARG A 39 9.26 -12.06 11.07
C ARG A 39 9.34 -10.56 11.38
N PRO A 40 8.48 -9.71 10.78
CA PRO A 40 8.36 -8.32 11.18
C PRO A 40 7.77 -8.19 12.59
N ASP A 41 7.93 -7.00 13.17
CA ASP A 41 7.33 -6.68 14.46
C ASP A 41 5.80 -6.71 14.36
N ARG A 42 5.14 -7.44 15.27
CA ARG A 42 3.68 -7.56 15.30
C ARG A 42 2.99 -6.26 15.71
N ASP A 43 3.69 -5.39 16.43
CA ASP A 43 3.21 -4.06 16.80
C ASP A 43 2.91 -3.17 15.58
N LEU A 44 3.43 -3.52 14.40
CA LEU A 44 3.07 -2.85 13.15
C LEU A 44 1.60 -3.04 12.75
N ALA A 45 0.90 -4.06 13.27
CA ALA A 45 -0.52 -4.30 13.00
C ALA A 45 -1.45 -3.20 13.53
N ARG A 46 -0.93 -2.24 14.31
CA ARG A 46 -1.69 -1.03 14.70
C ARG A 46 -1.89 -0.04 13.54
N TYR A 47 -1.07 -0.14 12.51
CA TYR A 47 -1.21 0.69 11.31
C TYR A 47 -2.15 -0.01 10.32
N ALA A 48 -2.82 0.77 9.46
CA ALA A 48 -3.67 0.23 8.42
C ALA A 48 -2.90 -0.11 7.13
N ALA A 49 -1.79 0.60 6.87
CA ALA A 49 -1.08 0.47 5.60
C ALA A 49 0.42 0.79 5.69
N LEU A 50 1.17 0.18 4.78
CA LEU A 50 2.54 0.55 4.40
C LEU A 50 2.49 1.33 3.08
N GLN A 51 3.09 2.52 3.07
CA GLN A 51 3.24 3.31 1.85
C GLN A 51 4.70 3.33 1.41
N VAL A 52 5.02 2.72 0.27
CA VAL A 52 6.41 2.46 -0.16
C VAL A 52 6.65 2.78 -1.62
N PRO A 53 7.90 3.05 -2.04
CA PRO A 53 8.23 3.00 -3.44
C PRO A 53 8.29 1.55 -3.94
N ALA A 54 8.06 1.33 -5.23
CA ALA A 54 8.19 0.00 -5.83
C ALA A 54 9.61 -0.59 -5.64
N ARG A 55 10.62 0.31 -5.66
CA ARG A 55 12.07 0.00 -5.59
C ARG A 55 12.86 1.11 -4.91
N ILE A 56 14.03 0.76 -4.36
CA ILE A 56 15.07 1.71 -3.94
C ILE A 56 16.33 1.41 -4.76
N GLY A 57 16.73 2.34 -5.62
CA GLY A 57 17.77 2.10 -6.61
C GLY A 57 17.42 0.86 -7.46
N PRO A 58 18.35 -0.11 -7.64
CA PRO A 58 18.08 -1.33 -8.42
C PRO A 58 17.25 -2.37 -7.66
N LYS A 59 16.99 -2.17 -6.36
CA LYS A 59 16.41 -3.21 -5.50
C LYS A 59 14.90 -3.05 -5.39
N ALA A 60 14.15 -4.07 -5.79
CA ALA A 60 12.71 -4.13 -5.56
C ALA A 60 12.39 -4.19 -4.06
N ILE A 61 11.48 -3.31 -3.60
CA ILE A 61 10.84 -3.45 -2.28
C ILE A 61 9.63 -4.35 -2.44
N VAL A 62 8.74 -3.98 -3.37
CA VAL A 62 7.44 -4.64 -3.54
C VAL A 62 7.63 -5.91 -4.37
N THR A 63 7.55 -7.02 -3.67
CA THR A 63 7.62 -8.39 -4.18
C THR A 63 6.42 -9.17 -3.66
N ARG A 64 6.11 -10.32 -4.25
CA ARG A 64 4.99 -11.16 -3.77
C ARG A 64 5.11 -11.47 -2.28
N ARG A 65 6.30 -11.86 -1.81
CA ARG A 65 6.60 -12.08 -0.39
C ARG A 65 6.35 -10.84 0.48
N TYR A 66 6.68 -9.65 -0.01
CA TYR A 66 6.46 -8.41 0.74
C TYR A 66 4.96 -8.19 0.97
N VAL A 67 4.15 -8.36 -0.08
CA VAL A 67 2.70 -8.23 -0.03
C VAL A 67 2.10 -9.30 0.89
N ASP A 68 2.45 -10.58 0.68
CA ASP A 68 1.92 -11.69 1.49
C ASP A 68 2.21 -11.47 3.00
N VAL A 69 3.42 -11.07 3.36
CA VAL A 69 3.79 -10.82 4.77
C VAL A 69 3.09 -9.58 5.34
N ALA A 70 2.79 -8.57 4.52
CA ALA A 70 2.03 -7.41 4.96
C ALA A 70 0.57 -7.81 5.23
N HIS A 71 -0.03 -8.56 4.31
CA HIS A 71 -1.38 -9.09 4.45
C HIS A 71 -1.52 -10.05 5.65
N GLU A 72 -0.50 -10.88 5.94
CA GLU A 72 -0.45 -11.71 7.16
C GLU A 72 -0.53 -10.88 8.46
N LEU A 73 -0.10 -9.61 8.43
CA LEU A 73 -0.20 -8.67 9.56
C LEU A 73 -1.43 -7.75 9.48
N GLY A 74 -2.32 -7.94 8.50
CA GLY A 74 -3.48 -7.08 8.28
C GLY A 74 -3.14 -5.71 7.70
N LEU A 75 -1.96 -5.55 7.11
CA LEU A 75 -1.48 -4.29 6.53
C LEU A 75 -1.74 -4.23 5.03
N ALA A 76 -2.39 -3.17 4.57
CA ALA A 76 -2.45 -2.84 3.14
C ALA A 76 -1.08 -2.35 2.62
N VAL A 77 -0.78 -2.59 1.35
CA VAL A 77 0.43 -2.11 0.67
C VAL A 77 0.04 -1.11 -0.41
N HIS A 78 0.41 0.16 -0.21
CA HIS A 78 0.22 1.21 -1.21
C HIS A 78 1.57 1.61 -1.82
N VAL A 79 1.63 1.72 -3.14
CA VAL A 79 2.87 1.99 -3.87
C VAL A 79 2.83 3.36 -4.53
N TRP A 80 3.86 4.18 -4.31
CA TRP A 80 3.99 5.53 -4.86
C TRP A 80 5.36 5.74 -5.53
N THR A 81 5.54 6.68 -6.45
CA THR A 81 4.57 7.06 -7.50
C THR A 81 4.83 6.15 -8.69
N VAL A 82 3.79 5.63 -9.33
CA VAL A 82 3.92 4.68 -10.45
C VAL A 82 3.14 5.20 -11.65
N ASP A 83 3.84 5.50 -12.74
CA ASP A 83 3.24 6.11 -13.94
C ASP A 83 3.32 5.24 -15.20
N GLU A 84 4.08 4.14 -15.13
CA GLU A 84 4.25 3.21 -16.24
C GLU A 84 3.20 2.09 -16.21
N PRO A 85 2.38 1.91 -17.27
CA PRO A 85 1.31 0.90 -17.31
C PRO A 85 1.79 -0.51 -17.01
N THR A 86 2.95 -0.90 -17.54
CA THR A 86 3.52 -2.24 -17.34
C THR A 86 3.92 -2.48 -15.89
N GLU A 87 4.38 -1.44 -15.19
CA GLU A 87 4.68 -1.51 -13.76
C GLU A 87 3.39 -1.54 -12.93
N MET A 88 2.35 -0.80 -13.33
CA MET A 88 1.02 -0.88 -12.70
C MET A 88 0.47 -2.30 -12.78
N GLU A 89 0.46 -2.91 -13.96
CA GLU A 89 0.03 -4.30 -14.18
C GLU A 89 0.83 -5.28 -13.32
N ARG A 90 2.15 -5.11 -13.26
CA ARG A 90 3.02 -5.94 -12.41
C ARG A 90 2.65 -5.82 -10.94
N LEU A 91 2.43 -4.60 -10.43
CA LEU A 91 2.11 -4.36 -9.02
C LEU A 91 0.72 -4.90 -8.68
N VAL A 92 -0.27 -4.72 -9.56
CA VAL A 92 -1.61 -5.31 -9.42
C VAL A 92 -1.50 -6.84 -9.35
N ALA A 93 -0.73 -7.46 -10.24
CA ALA A 93 -0.50 -8.91 -10.22
C ALA A 93 0.21 -9.41 -8.94
N LEU A 94 1.00 -8.55 -8.29
CA LEU A 94 1.61 -8.85 -6.99
C LEU A 94 0.61 -8.75 -5.82
N GLY A 95 -0.57 -8.15 -6.03
CA GLY A 95 -1.62 -8.01 -5.03
C GLY A 95 -1.48 -6.76 -4.17
N VAL A 96 -0.88 -5.67 -4.67
CA VAL A 96 -0.88 -4.40 -3.92
C VAL A 96 -2.30 -3.85 -3.79
N ASP A 97 -2.57 -3.18 -2.67
CA ASP A 97 -3.91 -2.67 -2.33
C ASP A 97 -4.16 -1.26 -2.87
N GLY A 98 -3.08 -0.54 -3.24
CA GLY A 98 -3.18 0.80 -3.80
C GLY A 98 -1.98 1.19 -4.65
N ILE A 99 -2.25 1.92 -5.73
CA ILE A 99 -1.23 2.57 -6.56
C ILE A 99 -1.50 4.06 -6.55
N ILE A 100 -0.48 4.84 -6.22
CA ILE A 100 -0.47 6.30 -6.28
C ILE A 100 0.27 6.67 -7.56
N SER A 101 -0.38 7.44 -8.44
CA SER A 101 0.11 7.78 -9.77
C SER A 101 -0.16 9.25 -10.08
N ASP A 102 0.78 9.88 -10.79
CA ASP A 102 0.59 11.20 -11.41
C ASP A 102 -0.21 11.09 -12.73
N ARG A 103 -0.48 9.86 -13.20
CA ARG A 103 -1.28 9.53 -14.39
C ARG A 103 -2.51 8.68 -14.03
N PRO A 104 -3.44 9.19 -13.19
CA PRO A 104 -4.59 8.40 -12.70
C PRO A 104 -5.52 7.88 -13.81
N SER A 105 -5.67 8.60 -14.93
CA SER A 105 -6.46 8.12 -16.08
C SER A 105 -5.86 6.87 -16.71
N VAL A 106 -4.52 6.80 -16.80
CA VAL A 106 -3.80 5.63 -17.32
C VAL A 106 -3.96 4.45 -16.36
N LEU A 107 -3.86 4.70 -15.06
CA LEU A 107 -4.12 3.67 -14.05
C LEU A 107 -5.55 3.13 -14.15
N ALA A 108 -6.55 3.98 -14.36
CA ALA A 108 -7.93 3.55 -14.55
C ALA A 108 -8.09 2.62 -15.76
N GLU A 109 -7.50 2.97 -16.92
CA GLU A 109 -7.50 2.11 -18.11
C GLU A 109 -6.83 0.75 -17.88
N VAL A 110 -5.72 0.73 -17.11
CA VAL A 110 -5.05 -0.51 -16.71
C VAL A 110 -5.97 -1.37 -15.85
N LEU A 111 -6.60 -0.79 -14.82
CA LEU A 111 -7.50 -1.50 -13.92
C LEU A 111 -8.72 -2.06 -14.65
N ASP A 112 -9.34 -1.27 -15.54
CA ASP A 112 -10.47 -1.69 -16.35
C ASP A 112 -10.11 -2.89 -17.24
N ARG A 113 -8.95 -2.83 -17.92
CA ARG A 113 -8.45 -3.93 -18.77
C ARG A 113 -8.13 -5.20 -17.99
N LEU A 114 -7.69 -5.05 -16.74
CA LEU A 114 -7.46 -6.17 -15.83
C LEU A 114 -8.74 -6.68 -15.16
N GLY A 115 -9.90 -6.06 -15.43
CA GLY A 115 -11.19 -6.46 -14.90
C GLY A 115 -11.44 -6.05 -13.44
N PHE A 116 -10.70 -5.06 -12.92
CA PHE A 116 -10.96 -4.49 -11.60
C PHE A 116 -12.13 -3.53 -11.68
N ALA A 117 -13.27 -3.93 -11.11
CA ALA A 117 -14.37 -3.01 -10.86
C ALA A 117 -14.07 -2.18 -9.61
N TRP A 118 -14.28 -0.87 -9.72
CA TRP A 118 -14.39 -0.03 -8.53
C TRP A 118 -15.54 -0.57 -7.68
N ARG A 119 -15.27 -0.87 -6.41
CA ARG A 119 -16.38 -0.96 -5.45
C ARG A 119 -16.95 0.45 -5.36
N ASP A 120 -18.22 0.60 -5.73
CA ASP A 120 -18.93 1.85 -5.48
C ASP A 120 -18.67 2.24 -4.02
N ALA A 121 -18.30 3.50 -3.80
CA ALA A 121 -18.21 4.05 -2.46
C ALA A 121 -19.52 3.72 -1.73
N PRO A 122 -19.50 3.40 -0.43
CA PRO A 122 -20.75 3.32 0.33
C PRO A 122 -21.50 4.65 0.17
N GLY A 123 -22.52 4.68 -0.69
CA GLY A 123 -23.32 5.87 -1.00
C GLY A 123 -23.62 6.17 -2.47
N THR A 124 -22.98 5.56 -3.47
CA THR A 124 -23.32 5.83 -4.89
C THR A 124 -23.75 4.57 -5.62
N GLY A 125 -24.93 4.05 -5.26
CA GLY A 125 -25.58 3.03 -6.09
C GLY A 125 -26.00 3.64 -7.43
N ARG A 126 -25.41 3.16 -8.53
CA ARG A 126 -26.06 3.24 -9.85
C ARG A 126 -26.55 1.85 -10.19
N ALA A 127 -27.87 1.67 -10.13
CA ALA A 127 -28.52 0.42 -10.53
C ALA A 127 -28.19 0.08 -12.00
N PRO A 128 -27.98 -1.21 -12.34
CA PRO A 128 -27.72 -1.62 -13.71
C PRO A 128 -28.97 -1.39 -14.58
N ARG A 129 -28.75 -0.94 -15.82
CA ARG A 129 -29.76 -0.94 -16.89
C ARG A 129 -29.72 -2.27 -17.61
#